data_AF-A0A9D9H6Q3-F1
#
_entry.id   AF-A0A9D9H6Q3-F1
#
_cell.length_a   1.000
_cell.length_b   1.000
_cell.length_c   1.000
_cell.angle_alpha   90.00
_cell.angle_beta   90.00
_cell.angle_gamma   90.00
#
_symmetry.space_group_name_H-M   'P 1'
#
loop_
_entity.id
_entity.type
_entity.pdbx_description
1 polymer ?
#
loop_
_entity_poly.entity_id
_entity_poly.type
_entity_poly.pdbx_seq_one_letter_code
_entity_poly.pdbx_strand_id
1 'polypeptide(L)'
;MLQFRRILAFSSRVHTYLMVLYLFFAALMFLSFMTSVDQDLTDLVSICMDVLSWLVIFEGVWIVLASFYQLFYSHVFAFSPVLLTLLRGAVVILVATLADALQLFVEGGFAI
;
A
#
# COMPACT_ATOMS: atom_id res chain seq x y z
N MET A 1 18.69 22.70 0.68
CA MET A 1 18.74 21.50 -0.20
C MET A 1 18.83 20.18 0.57
N LEU A 2 19.75 20.02 1.55
CA LEU A 2 19.87 18.78 2.35
C LEU A 2 18.61 18.42 3.17
N GLN A 3 17.91 19.40 3.74
CA GLN A 3 16.73 19.16 4.57
C GLN A 3 15.55 18.60 3.75
N PHE A 4 15.27 19.14 2.56
CA PHE A 4 14.17 18.69 1.70
C PHE A 4 14.40 17.26 1.19
N ARG A 5 15.64 16.95 0.80
CA ARG A 5 16.04 15.59 0.40
C ARG A 5 15.93 14.60 1.59
N ARG A 6 16.21 15.05 2.82
CA ARG A 6 16.04 14.24 4.04
C ARG A 6 14.56 13.98 4.34
N ILE A 7 13.67 14.96 4.13
CA ILE A 7 12.21 14.80 4.29
C ILE A 7 11.67 13.79 3.26
N LEU A 8 12.07 13.90 1.98
CA LEU A 8 11.69 12.93 0.95
C LEU A 8 12.19 11.50 1.26
N ALA A 9 13.42 11.37 1.76
CA ALA A 9 13.97 10.08 2.19
C ALA A 9 13.32 9.54 3.47
N PHE A 10 12.75 10.40 4.31
CA PHE A 10 11.96 9.99 5.47
C PHE A 10 10.57 9.50 5.03
N SER A 11 9.88 10.25 4.18
CA SER A 11 8.60 9.85 3.57
C SER A 11 8.74 8.50 2.86
N SER A 12 9.72 8.36 1.95
CA SER A 12 9.95 7.09 1.25
C SER A 12 10.18 5.88 2.16
N ARG A 13 10.71 6.08 3.39
CA ARG A 13 10.82 5.03 4.41
C ARG A 13 9.47 4.70 5.04
N VAL A 14 8.69 5.71 5.42
CA VAL A 14 7.31 5.54 5.89
C VAL A 14 6.48 4.77 4.86
N HIS A 15 6.61 5.10 3.58
CA HIS A 15 5.94 4.40 2.46
C HIS A 15 6.30 2.92 2.40
N THR A 16 7.56 2.61 2.68
CA THR A 16 8.04 1.23 2.74
C THR A 16 7.42 0.49 3.92
N TYR A 17 7.35 1.12 5.09
CA TYR A 17 6.75 0.50 6.29
C TYR A 17 5.26 0.27 6.12
N LEU A 18 4.53 1.21 5.52
CA LEU A 18 3.10 1.04 5.20
C LEU A 18 2.88 -0.13 4.23
N MET A 19 3.72 -0.25 3.21
CA MET A 19 3.65 -1.39 2.27
C MET A 19 3.93 -2.72 2.96
N VAL A 20 4.94 -2.80 3.83
CA VAL A 20 5.26 -4.02 4.59
C VAL A 20 4.10 -4.41 5.50
N LEU A 21 3.50 -3.43 6.18
CA LEU A 21 2.34 -3.65 7.03
C LEU A 21 1.13 -4.14 6.23
N TYR A 22 0.88 -3.54 5.06
CA TYR A 22 -0.16 -3.98 4.15
C TYR A 22 0.05 -5.42 3.66
N LEU A 23 1.27 -5.79 3.27
CA LEU A 23 1.61 -7.16 2.90
C LEU A 23 1.43 -8.15 4.06
N PHE A 24 1.71 -7.72 5.29
CA PHE A 24 1.47 -8.53 6.48
C PHE A 24 -0.02 -8.83 6.67
N PHE A 25 -0.89 -7.82 6.55
CA PHE A 25 -2.34 -8.04 6.62
C PHE A 25 -2.87 -8.88 5.45
N ALA A 26 -2.33 -8.67 4.23
CA ALA A 26 -2.67 -9.52 3.09
C ALA A 26 -2.29 -11.00 3.33
N ALA A 27 -1.16 -11.27 3.96
CA ALA A 27 -0.76 -12.62 4.35
C ALA A 27 -1.68 -13.21 5.43
N LEU A 28 -2.12 -12.40 6.41
CA LEU A 28 -3.13 -12.82 7.39
C LEU A 28 -4.47 -13.15 6.72
N MET A 29 -4.88 -12.37 5.72
CA MET A 29 -6.09 -12.64 4.96
C MET A 29 -5.97 -13.97 4.19
N PHE A 30 -4.84 -14.20 3.53
CA PHE A 30 -4.58 -15.47 2.86
C PHE A 30 -4.54 -16.66 3.84
N LEU A 31 -3.99 -16.48 5.04
CA LEU A 31 -3.97 -17.52 6.07
C LEU A 31 -5.40 -17.81 6.57
N SER A 32 -6.23 -16.77 6.71
CA SER A 32 -7.64 -16.90 7.12
C SER A 32 -8.48 -17.66 6.09
N PHE A 33 -8.02 -17.77 4.85
CA PHE A 33 -8.62 -18.66 3.85
C PHE A 33 -8.26 -20.13 4.07
N MET A 34 -7.08 -20.44 4.61
CA MET A 34 -6.61 -21.81 4.84
C MET A 34 -7.10 -22.42 6.17
N THR A 35 -7.60 -21.60 7.09
CA THR A 35 -8.04 -22.02 8.43
C THR A 35 -9.46 -21.51 8.71
N SER A 36 -10.24 -22.22 9.53
CA SER A 36 -11.56 -21.72 9.94
C SER A 36 -11.38 -20.60 10.96
N VAL A 37 -11.27 -19.37 10.47
CA VAL A 37 -11.12 -18.16 11.29
C VAL A 37 -12.48 -17.50 11.50
N ASP A 38 -12.64 -16.85 12.64
CA ASP A 38 -13.83 -16.06 12.97
C ASP A 38 -14.09 -14.96 11.93
N GLN A 39 -15.35 -14.74 11.60
CA GLN A 39 -15.76 -13.80 10.57
C GLN A 39 -15.49 -12.34 11.00
N ASP A 40 -15.67 -12.04 12.29
CA ASP A 40 -15.36 -10.73 12.87
C ASP A 40 -13.87 -10.35 12.73
N LEU A 41 -12.97 -11.34 12.82
CA LEU A 41 -11.53 -11.12 12.65
C LEU A 41 -11.18 -10.87 11.17
N THR A 42 -11.84 -11.58 10.26
CA THR A 42 -11.67 -11.41 8.81
C THR A 42 -12.12 -10.02 8.36
N ASP A 43 -13.26 -9.55 8.86
CA ASP A 43 -13.77 -8.21 8.57
C ASP A 43 -12.83 -7.12 9.10
N LEU A 44 -12.28 -7.30 10.31
CA LEU A 44 -11.29 -6.38 10.87
C LEU A 44 -10.02 -6.31 10.02
N VAL A 45 -9.52 -7.45 9.54
CA VAL A 45 -8.34 -7.52 8.65
C VAL A 45 -8.63 -6.83 7.33
N SER A 46 -9.81 -7.04 6.74
CA SER A 46 -10.24 -6.39 5.49
C SER A 46 -10.28 -4.86 5.66
N ILE A 47 -10.90 -4.36 6.72
CA ILE A 47 -10.92 -2.91 7.05
C ILE A 47 -9.50 -2.36 7.22
N CYS A 48 -8.61 -3.10 7.90
CA CYS A 48 -7.22 -2.68 8.05
C CYS A 48 -6.50 -2.59 6.70
N MET A 49 -6.73 -3.55 5.79
CA MET A 49 -6.17 -3.53 4.44
C MET A 49 -6.67 -2.33 3.64
N ASP A 50 -7.96 -2.01 3.71
CA ASP A 50 -8.53 -0.83 3.05
C ASP A 50 -7.91 0.47 3.54
N VAL A 51 -7.85 0.67 4.86
CA VAL A 51 -7.25 1.88 5.44
C VAL A 51 -5.77 2.01 5.03
N LEU A 52 -5.03 0.91 5.03
CA LEU A 52 -3.63 0.89 4.62
C LEU A 52 -3.46 1.15 3.13
N SER A 53 -4.33 0.63 2.28
CA SER A 53 -4.28 0.87 0.83
C SER A 53 -4.43 2.37 0.53
N TRP A 54 -5.41 3.02 1.17
CA TRP A 54 -5.60 4.48 1.08
C TRP A 54 -4.38 5.25 1.58
N LEU A 55 -3.84 4.88 2.75
CA LEU A 55 -2.65 5.54 3.30
C LEU A 55 -1.43 5.44 2.36
N VAL A 56 -1.19 4.26 1.78
CA VAL A 56 -0.10 4.06 0.82
C VAL A 56 -0.29 4.92 -0.43
N ILE A 57 -1.53 5.06 -0.91
CA ILE A 57 -1.84 5.91 -2.08
C ILE A 57 -1.62 7.39 -1.75
N PHE A 58 -2.20 7.87 -0.64
CA PHE A 58 -2.05 9.28 -0.22
C PHE A 58 -0.59 9.68 -0.04
N GLU A 59 0.19 8.83 0.61
CA GLU A 59 1.61 9.11 0.83
C GLU A 59 2.44 8.96 -0.45
N GLY A 60 2.05 8.06 -1.35
CA GLY A 60 2.60 7.96 -2.71
C GLY A 60 2.39 9.25 -3.51
N VAL A 61 1.16 9.79 -3.52
CA VAL A 61 0.83 11.07 -4.17
C VAL A 61 1.66 12.21 -3.57
N TRP A 62 1.83 12.22 -2.25
CA TRP A 62 2.65 13.22 -1.57
C TRP A 62 4.13 13.19 -2.03
N ILE A 63 4.73 12.00 -2.14
CA ILE A 63 6.12 11.85 -2.61
C ILE A 63 6.27 12.33 -4.05
N VAL A 64 5.28 12.04 -4.92
CA VAL A 64 5.27 12.51 -6.31
C VAL A 64 5.20 14.04 -6.35
N LEU A 65 4.27 14.65 -5.62
CA LEU A 65 4.15 16.10 -5.53
C LEU A 65 5.41 16.76 -4.98
N ALA A 66 6.01 16.21 -3.92
CA ALA A 66 7.26 16.71 -3.35
C ALA A 66 8.44 16.60 -4.33
N SER A 67 8.45 15.57 -5.18
CA SER A 67 9.47 15.39 -6.23
C SER A 67 9.30 16.42 -7.36
N PHE A 68 8.06 16.71 -7.77
CA PHE A 68 7.77 17.80 -8.72
C PHE A 68 8.11 19.17 -8.13
N TYR A 69 7.76 19.44 -6.88
CA TYR A 69 8.13 20.69 -6.21
C TYR A 69 9.66 20.88 -6.18
N GLN A 70 10.41 19.80 -5.91
CA GLN A 70 11.87 19.84 -5.94
C GLN A 70 12.44 20.10 -7.36
N LEU A 71 11.76 19.67 -8.42
CA LEU A 71 12.16 19.98 -9.80
C LEU A 71 12.13 21.50 -10.05
N PHE A 72 11.07 22.19 -9.62
CA PHE A 72 10.94 23.63 -9.80
C PHE A 72 11.98 24.42 -8.98
N TYR A 73 12.35 23.93 -7.80
CA TYR A 73 13.23 24.67 -6.89
C TYR A 73 14.72 24.39 -7.10
N SER A 74 15.08 23.18 -7.51
CA SER A 74 16.48 22.73 -7.61
C SER A 74 16.91 22.33 -9.02
N HIS A 75 15.98 22.30 -9.99
CA HIS A 75 16.18 21.79 -11.36
C HIS A 75 16.73 20.35 -11.44
N VAL A 76 16.78 19.63 -10.31
CA VAL A 76 17.22 18.23 -10.22
C VAL A 76 16.01 17.37 -9.93
N PHE A 77 15.62 16.56 -10.92
CA PHE A 77 14.51 15.62 -10.75
C PHE A 77 14.93 14.42 -9.91
N ALA A 78 14.19 14.15 -8.84
CA ALA A 78 14.37 12.95 -8.04
C ALA A 78 13.64 11.75 -8.68
N PHE A 79 14.15 11.25 -9.81
CA PHE A 79 13.50 10.19 -10.58
C PHE A 79 13.35 8.87 -9.79
N SER A 80 14.39 8.50 -9.03
CA SER A 80 14.43 7.26 -8.25
C SER A 80 13.27 7.11 -7.24
N PRO A 81 12.98 8.09 -6.35
CA PRO A 81 11.86 7.97 -5.41
C PRO A 81 10.49 7.98 -6.08
N VAL A 82 10.32 8.67 -7.22
CA VAL A 82 9.05 8.65 -7.99
C VAL A 82 8.80 7.26 -8.60
N LEU A 83 9.82 6.67 -9.23
CA LEU A 83 9.65 5.37 -9.86
C LEU A 83 9.42 4.26 -8.83
N LEU A 84 10.11 4.32 -7.68
CA LEU A 84 9.88 3.39 -6.57
C LEU A 84 8.49 3.53 -5.95
N THR A 85 7.95 4.74 -5.82
CA THR A 85 6.59 4.94 -5.29
C THR A 85 5.52 4.42 -6.22
N LEU A 86 5.67 4.64 -7.54
CA LEU A 86 4.77 4.06 -8.54
C LEU A 86 4.78 2.53 -8.52
N LEU A 87 5.96 1.92 -8.45
CA LEU A 87 6.10 0.47 -8.35
C LEU A 87 5.37 -0.09 -7.11
N ARG A 88 5.55 0.56 -5.95
CA ARG A 88 4.89 0.15 -4.69
C ARG A 88 3.37 0.29 -4.76
N GLY A 89 2.88 1.38 -5.37
CA GLY A 89 1.45 1.57 -5.61
C GLY A 89 0.88 0.46 -6.52
N ALA A 90 1.60 0.09 -7.58
CA ALA A 90 1.20 -1.01 -8.45
C ALA A 90 1.11 -2.36 -7.71
N VAL A 91 2.05 -2.62 -6.78
CA VAL A 91 2.00 -3.83 -5.94
C VAL A 91 0.78 -3.81 -5.01
N VAL A 92 0.46 -2.67 -4.38
CA VAL A 92 -0.73 -2.56 -3.53
C VAL A 92 -2.01 -2.83 -4.31
N ILE A 93 -2.14 -2.25 -5.51
CA ILE A 93 -3.29 -2.49 -6.39
C ILE A 93 -3.40 -3.97 -6.75
N LEU A 94 -2.30 -4.60 -7.16
CA LEU A 94 -2.29 -6.02 -7.51
C LEU A 94 -2.75 -6.89 -6.33
N VAL A 95 -2.20 -6.64 -5.13
CA VAL A 95 -2.58 -7.38 -3.93
C VAL A 95 -4.02 -7.11 -3.51
N ALA A 96 -4.51 -5.87 -3.65
CA ALA A 96 -5.92 -5.53 -3.39
C ALA A 96 -6.85 -6.31 -4.31
N THR A 97 -6.56 -6.35 -5.62
CA THR A 97 -7.36 -7.12 -6.59
C THR A 97 -7.35 -8.62 -6.30
N LEU A 98 -6.25 -9.16 -5.77
CA LEU A 98 -6.18 -10.56 -5.33
C LEU A 98 -7.01 -10.79 -4.07
N ALA A 99 -6.96 -9.87 -3.10
CA ALA A 99 -7.76 -9.95 -1.89
C ALA A 99 -9.27 -9.90 -2.19
N ASP A 100 -9.71 -8.97 -3.05
CA ASP A 100 -11.10 -8.87 -3.50
C ASP A 100 -11.55 -10.15 -4.23
N ALA A 101 -10.71 -10.69 -5.10
CA ALA A 101 -11.00 -11.94 -5.79
C ALA A 101 -11.19 -13.10 -4.79
N LEU A 102 -10.31 -13.20 -3.78
CA LEU A 102 -10.43 -14.20 -2.72
C LEU A 102 -11.71 -14.02 -1.90
N GLN A 103 -12.07 -12.79 -1.56
CA GLN A 103 -13.28 -12.50 -0.79
C GLN A 103 -14.55 -12.88 -1.59
N LEU A 104 -14.59 -12.58 -2.89
CA LEU A 104 -15.65 -13.03 -3.79
C LEU A 104 -15.77 -14.56 -3.86
N PHE A 105 -14.65 -15.29 -3.81
CA PHE A 105 -14.68 -16.75 -3.75
C PHE A 105 -15.22 -17.29 -2.42
N VAL A 106 -14.95 -16.60 -1.30
CA VAL A 106 -15.47 -16.98 0.03
C VAL A 106 -16.96 -16.71 0.14
N GLU A 107 -17.42 -15.51 -0.24
CA GLU A 107 -18.83 -15.12 -0.15
C GLU A 107 -19.69 -15.84 -1.20
N GLY A 108 -19.16 -16.08 -2.41
CA GLY A 108 -19.82 -16.88 -3.44
C GLY A 108 -19.77 -18.40 -3.19
N GLY A 109 -18.92 -18.83 -2.25
CA GLY A 109 -18.59 -20.23 -1.96
C GLY A 109 -19.42 -20.90 -0.88
N PHE A 110 -20.72 -20.62 -0.77
CA PHE A 110 -21.72 -21.42 -0.02
C PHE A 110 -23.11 -21.36 -0.66
N ALA A 111 -23.18 -21.32 -2.00
CA ALA A 111 -24.41 -21.44 -2.78
C ALA A 111 -24.39 -22.66 -3.73
N ILE A 112 -23.85 -23.79 -3.26
CA ILE A 112 -24.03 -25.12 -3.87
C ILE A 112 -24.54 -26.06 -2.77
#